data_AF-A0A7J7GH88-F1
#
_entry.id   AF-A0A7J7GH88-F1
#
_cell.length_a   1.000
_cell.length_b   1.000
_cell.length_c   1.000
_cell.angle_alpha   90.00
_cell.angle_beta   90.00
_cell.angle_gamma   90.00
#
_symmetry.space_group_name_H-M   'P 1'
#
loop_
_entity.id
_entity.type
_entity.pdbx_description
1 polymer ?
#
loop_
_entity_poly.entity_id
_entity_poly.type
_entity_poly.pdbx_seq_one_letter_code
_entity_poly.pdbx_strand_id
1 'polypeptide(L)' 'MNPSPSAYDLETVALHEIGHILGLGHSSVEEAIMYAFLPFETGKGLNGDDIDGIHAFKLDFLY' A
#
# COMPACT_ATOMS: atom_id res chain seq x y z
N MET A 1 0.45 -4.24 24.91
CA MET A 1 1.10 -2.91 24.83
C MET A 1 0.17 -2.04 24.01
N ASN A 2 -0.15 -0.83 24.47
CA ASN A 2 -0.80 0.12 23.58
C ASN A 2 0.23 0.60 22.55
N PRO A 3 -0.14 0.74 21.27
CA PRO A 3 0.73 1.37 20.29
C PRO A 3 1.14 2.76 20.80
N SER A 4 2.38 3.16 20.48
CA SER A 4 2.83 4.52 20.71
C SER A 4 2.12 5.45 19.73
N PRO A 5 1.67 6.65 20.15
CA PRO A 5 1.08 7.70 19.28
C PRO A 5 1.89 8.07 18.03
N SER A 6 3.14 7.63 17.95
CA SER A 6 4.06 7.89 16.85
C SER A 6 4.60 6.61 16.21
N ALA A 7 4.00 5.46 16.50
CA ALA A 7 4.35 4.20 15.85
C ALA A 7 3.58 4.03 14.54
N TYR A 8 4.28 3.55 13.52
CA TYR A 8 3.65 3.04 12.31
C TYR A 8 3.10 1.64 12.55
N ASP A 9 1.98 1.35 11.90
CA ASP A 9 1.49 -0.01 11.79
C ASP A 9 2.38 -0.82 10.84
N LEU A 10 3.00 -1.89 11.35
CA LEU A 10 3.98 -2.67 10.60
C LEU A 10 3.35 -3.37 9.39
N GLU A 11 2.11 -3.84 9.53
CA GLU A 11 1.38 -4.50 8.43
C GLU A 11 1.15 -3.51 7.28
N THR A 12 0.70 -2.30 7.60
CA THR A 12 0.49 -1.21 6.63
C THR A 12 1.77 -0.84 5.87
N VAL A 13 2.89 -0.66 6.59
CA VAL A 13 4.19 -0.38 5.97
C VAL A 13 4.64 -1.56 5.10
N ALA A 14 4.56 -2.79 5.62
CA ALA A 14 4.97 -3.96 4.87
C ALA A 14 4.16 -4.14 3.58
N LEU A 15 2.85 -3.89 3.62
CA LEU A 15 1.98 -4.00 2.46
C LEU A 15 2.30 -2.95 1.38
N HIS A 16 2.61 -1.71 1.78
CA HIS A 16 3.09 -0.65 0.89
C HIS A 16 4.38 -1.06 0.16
N GLU A 17 5.37 -1.54 0.91
CA GLU A 17 6.67 -1.95 0.35
C GLU A 17 6.54 -3.21 -0.54
N ILE A 18 5.66 -4.14 -0.19
CA ILE A 18 5.33 -5.29 -1.07
C ILE A 18 4.75 -4.79 -2.40
N GLY A 19 3.90 -3.75 -2.38
CA GLY A 19 3.41 -3.13 -3.61
C GLY A 19 4.55 -2.64 -4.51
N HIS A 20 5.57 -1.98 -3.95
CA HIS A 20 6.78 -1.60 -4.69
C HIS A 20 7.56 -2.81 -5.22
N ILE A 21 7.73 -3.86 -4.42
CA ILE A 21 8.39 -5.12 -4.86
C ILE A 21 7.64 -5.73 -6.04
N LEU A 22 6.31 -5.62 -6.07
CA LEU A 22 5.45 -6.11 -7.15
C LEU A 22 5.36 -5.15 -8.36
N GLY A 23 6.00 -3.99 -8.32
CA GLY A 23 6.08 -3.05 -9.43
C GLY A 23 5.09 -1.88 -9.38
N LEU A 24 4.34 -1.71 -8.29
CA LEU A 24 3.43 -0.57 -8.13
C LEU A 24 4.20 0.70 -7.74
N GLY A 25 3.82 1.82 -8.35
CA GLY A 25 4.27 3.16 -7.94
C GLY A 25 3.38 3.75 -6.85
N HIS A 26 3.73 4.94 -6.36
CA HIS A 26 2.86 5.66 -5.43
C HIS A 26 1.52 6.04 -6.08
N SER A 27 0.44 5.89 -5.33
CA SER A 27 -0.89 6.36 -5.69
C SER A 27 -1.11 7.82 -5.30
N SER A 28 -1.98 8.52 -6.02
CA SER A 28 -2.53 9.81 -5.62
C SER A 28 -3.80 9.70 -4.78
N VAL A 29 -4.33 8.48 -4.58
CA VAL A 29 -5.52 8.22 -3.77
C VAL A 29 -5.09 8.05 -2.32
N GLU A 30 -5.51 8.98 -1.45
CA GLU A 30 -5.08 9.01 -0.04
C GLU A 30 -5.47 7.75 0.71
N GLU A 31 -6.51 7.03 0.26
CA GLU A 31 -7.00 5.79 0.83
C GLU A 31 -6.34 4.53 0.26
N ALA A 32 -5.45 4.64 -0.73
CA ALA A 32 -4.70 3.51 -1.32
C ALA A 32 -3.49 3.13 -0.48
N ILE A 33 -3.16 1.84 -0.35
CA ILE A 33 -1.97 1.42 0.39
C ILE A 33 -0.70 1.99 -0.23
N MET A 34 -0.72 2.23 -1.55
CA MET A 34 0.37 2.87 -2.28
C MET A 34 0.44 4.40 -2.12
N TYR A 35 -0.41 5.04 -1.30
CA TYR A 35 -0.25 6.47 -1.01
C TYR A 35 1.06 6.74 -0.27
N ALA A 36 1.78 7.79 -0.67
CA ALA A 36 3.15 8.08 -0.18
C ALA A 36 3.22 8.45 1.31
N PHE A 37 2.11 8.87 1.92
CA PHE A 37 2.06 9.27 3.33
C PHE A 37 1.17 8.33 4.14
N LEU A 38 1.79 7.51 4.99
CA LEU A 38 1.07 6.57 5.84
C LEU A 38 0.66 7.21 7.17
N PRO A 39 -0.58 6.98 7.64
CA PRO A 39 -1.02 7.46 8.95
C PRO A 39 -0.32 6.70 10.09
N PHE A 40 -0.18 7.36 11.23
CA PHE A 40 0.24 6.70 12.47
C PHE A 40 -0.93 5.90 13.07
N GLU A 41 -0.60 4.82 13.80
CA GLU A 41 -1.50 3.97 14.61
C GLU A 41 -2.66 3.26 13.92
N THR A 42 -3.12 3.72 12.76
CA THR A 42 -4.28 3.15 12.07
C THR A 42 -3.82 2.23 10.95
N GLY A 43 -4.10 0.94 11.11
CA GLY A 43 -3.91 -0.04 10.06
C GLY A 43 -4.78 0.28 8.84
N LYS A 44 -4.21 0.15 7.64
CA LYS A 44 -4.89 0.44 6.38
C LYS A 44 -5.01 -0.83 5.54
N GLY A 45 -6.23 -1.11 5.09
CA GLY A 45 -6.50 -2.22 4.17
C GLY A 45 -6.26 -1.83 2.72
N LEU A 46 -6.44 -2.81 1.83
CA LEU A 46 -6.37 -2.59 0.37
C LEU A 46 -7.52 -1.69 -0.11
N ASN A 47 -7.20 -0.81 -1.04
CA ASN A 47 -8.13 0.02 -1.80
C ASN A 47 -8.40 -0.57 -3.19
N GLY A 48 -9.48 -0.12 -3.84
CA GLY A 48 -9.76 -0.46 -5.24
C GLY A 48 -8.60 -0.07 -6.18
N ASP A 49 -7.96 1.07 -5.94
CA ASP A 49 -6.80 1.52 -6.71
C ASP A 49 -5.61 0.53 -6.64
N ASP A 50 -5.38 -0.08 -5.47
CA ASP A 50 -4.33 -1.08 -5.29
C ASP A 50 -4.64 -2.37 -6.07
N ILE A 51 -5.92 -2.79 -6.07
CA ILE A 51 -6.40 -3.98 -6.78
C ILE A 51 -6.31 -3.76 -8.30
N ASP A 52 -6.71 -2.60 -8.77
CA ASP A 52 -6.68 -2.25 -10.18
C ASP A 52 -5.22 -2.13 -10.67
N GLY A 53 -4.35 -1.51 -9.87
CA GLY A 53 -2.92 -1.38 -10.16
C GLY A 53 -2.22 -2.73 -10.34
N ILE A 54 -2.45 -3.69 -9.44
CA ILE A 54 -1.81 -5.01 -9.54
C ILE A 54 -2.35 -5.84 -10.71
N HIS A 55 -3.64 -5.71 -11.03
CA HIS A 55 -4.22 -6.36 -12.21
C HIS A 55 -3.69 -5.77 -13.51
N ALA A 56 -3.50 -4.45 -13.58
CA ALA A 56 -2.92 -3.78 -14.74
C ALA A 56 -1.46 -4.21 -14.96
N PHE A 57 -0.65 -4.26 -13.90
CA PHE A 57 0.76 -4.70 -14.01
C PHE A 57 0.89 -6.17 -14.42
N LYS A 58 -0.05 -7.04 -14.01
CA LYS A 58 -0.05 -8.46 -14.39
C LYS A 58 -0.24 -8.69 -15.90
N LEU A 59 -0.68 -7.69 -16.66
CA LEU A 59 -0.92 -7.79 -18.11
C LEU A 59 0.35 -7.63 -18.97
N ASP A 60 1.49 -7.23 -18.40
CA ASP A 60 2.73 -6.97 -19.17
C ASP A 60 3.69 -8.17 -19.27
N PHE A 61 3.42 -9.30 -18.59
CA PHE A 61 4.25 -10.50 -18.63
C PHE A 61 3.73 -11.63 -19.54
N LEU A 62 2.68 -11.36 -20.33
CA LEU A 62 2.11 -12.32 -21.27
C LEU A 62 2.02 -11.75 -22.68
N TYR A 63 3.15 -11.32 -23.25
CA TYR A 63 3.40 -11.28 -24.69
C TYR A 63 4.89 -11.52 -24.98
#